data_AF-A0A8E1C430-F1
#
_entry.id   AF-A0A8E1C430-F1
#
_cell.length_a   1.000
_cell.length_b   1.000
_cell.length_c   1.000
_cell.angle_alpha   90.00
_cell.angle_beta   90.00
_cell.angle_gamma   90.00
#
_symmetry.space_group_name_H-M   'P 1'
#
loop_
_entity.id
_entity.type
_entity.pdbx_description
1 polymer ?
#
loop_
_entity_poly.entity_id
_entity_poly.type
_entity_poly.pdbx_seq_one_letter_code
_entity_poly.pdbx_strand_id
1 'polypeptide(L)'
;MSRHDFTGIEPDISVSIGWDRPLNSFYVQVLRPHPHLDGEDDTIVWHGTEPGELKSASDAIAIASRWARLPADLGRILETDRLKTLGAKDGPAQIAMKRRLFGD
;
A
#
# COMPACT_ATOMS: atom_id res chain seq x y z
N MET A 1 0.31 0.94 10.54
CA MET A 1 0.57 0.86 9.09
C MET A 1 1.97 0.32 8.92
N SER A 2 2.21 -0.53 7.93
CA SER A 2 3.56 -0.90 7.48
C SER A 2 3.78 -0.42 6.05
N ARG A 3 5.04 -0.23 5.68
CA ARG A 3 5.48 0.17 4.34
C ARG A 3 6.82 -0.49 4.06
N HIS A 4 6.93 -1.07 2.88
CA HIS A 4 8.15 -1.64 2.34
C HIS A 4 8.36 -1.05 0.95
N ASP A 5 9.52 -0.46 0.74
CA ASP A 5 9.86 0.27 -0.48
C ASP A 5 10.87 -0.53 -1.31
N PHE A 6 10.65 -0.54 -2.62
CA PHE A 6 11.46 -1.25 -3.60
C PHE A 6 11.76 -0.34 -4.79
N THR A 7 12.95 -0.48 -5.35
CA THR A 7 13.28 0.08 -6.65
C THR A 7 12.56 -0.72 -7.74
N GLY A 8 11.99 0.00 -8.71
CA GLY A 8 11.32 -0.59 -9.85
C GLY A 8 12.28 -1.32 -10.80
N ILE A 9 11.69 -2.08 -11.73
CA ILE A 9 12.41 -2.73 -12.84
C ILE A 9 12.95 -1.68 -13.81
N GLU A 10 12.16 -0.66 -14.09
CA GLU A 10 12.62 0.52 -14.82
C GLU A 10 13.34 1.48 -13.87
N PRO A 11 14.41 2.14 -14.34
CA PRO A 11 15.03 3.25 -13.62
C PRO A 11 13.99 4.29 -13.23
N ASP A 12 14.14 4.87 -12.05
CA ASP A 12 13.30 5.95 -11.51
C ASP A 12 11.87 5.55 -11.08
N ILE A 13 11.44 4.30 -11.29
CA ILE A 13 10.21 3.81 -10.67
C ILE A 13 10.48 3.46 -9.19
N SER A 14 9.59 3.89 -8.30
CA SER A 14 9.53 3.43 -6.92
C SER A 14 8.23 2.66 -6.66
N VAL A 15 8.35 1.56 -5.93
CA VAL A 15 7.22 0.68 -5.59
C VAL A 15 7.13 0.56 -4.08
N SER A 16 6.00 0.94 -3.53
CA SER A 16 5.70 0.81 -2.10
C SER A 16 4.54 -0.15 -1.91
N ILE A 17 4.70 -1.09 -0.97
CA ILE A 17 3.68 -2.08 -0.63
C ILE A 17 3.61 -2.22 0.89
N GLY A 18 2.41 -2.41 1.43
CA GLY A 18 2.26 -2.51 2.87
C GLY A 18 0.86 -2.81 3.34
N TRP A 19 0.67 -2.70 4.65
CA TRP A 19 -0.61 -2.86 5.33
C TRP A 19 -1.11 -1.55 5.91
N ASP A 20 -2.31 -1.13 5.50
CA ASP A 20 -3.05 -0.03 6.12
C ASP A 20 -4.10 -0.61 7.08
N ARG A 21 -3.83 -0.46 8.39
CA ARG A 21 -4.73 -0.94 9.45
C ARG A 21 -6.05 -0.15 9.47
N PRO A 22 -6.05 1.20 9.45
CA PRO A 22 -7.29 1.95 9.24
C PRO A 22 -8.10 1.41 8.06
N LEU A 23 -7.57 1.32 6.84
CA LEU A 23 -8.37 0.80 5.72
C LEU A 23 -8.64 -0.71 5.81
N ASN A 24 -7.98 -1.42 6.72
CA ASN A 24 -8.02 -2.87 6.81
C ASN A 24 -7.75 -3.51 5.43
N SER A 25 -6.77 -2.94 4.73
CA SER A 25 -6.40 -3.29 3.36
C SER A 25 -4.89 -3.30 3.23
N PHE A 26 -4.37 -4.23 2.43
CA PHE A 26 -3.05 -4.04 1.85
C PHE A 26 -3.11 -2.88 0.84
N TYR A 27 -1.96 -2.31 0.51
CA TYR A 27 -1.88 -1.28 -0.53
C TYR A 27 -0.65 -1.48 -1.39
N VAL A 28 -0.73 -0.96 -2.61
CA VAL A 28 0.40 -0.84 -3.53
C VAL A 28 0.38 0.55 -4.15
N GLN A 29 1.50 1.25 -4.07
CA GLN A 29 1.71 2.53 -4.72
C GLN A 29 2.94 2.42 -5.62
N VAL A 30 2.80 2.87 -6.86
CA VAL A 30 3.90 2.93 -7.83
C VAL A 30 4.02 4.36 -8.31
N LEU A 31 5.19 4.96 -8.10
CA LEU A 31 5.48 6.32 -8.50
C LEU A 31 6.61 6.33 -9.53
N ARG A 32 6.62 7.37 -10.35
CA ARG A 32 7.73 7.76 -11.23
C ARG A 32 7.92 9.27 -11.13
N PRO A 33 9.06 9.82 -11.57
CA PRO A 33 9.19 11.25 -11.77
C PRO A 33 8.10 11.78 -12.72
N HIS A 34 7.54 12.93 -12.38
CA HIS A 34 6.55 13.60 -13.19
C HIS A 34 7.18 14.02 -14.53
N PRO A 35 6.52 13.76 -15.68
CA PRO A 35 7.14 13.96 -17.00
C PRO A 35 7.42 15.42 -17.36
N HIS A 36 6.83 16.37 -16.62
CA HIS A 36 6.85 17.80 -16.95
C HIS A 36 7.17 18.73 -15.76
N LEU A 37 7.31 18.20 -14.55
CA LEU A 37 7.48 19.00 -13.34
C LEU A 37 8.69 18.45 -12.57
N ASP A 38 9.78 19.21 -12.58
CA ASP A 38 11.03 18.77 -11.97
C ASP A 38 10.88 18.60 -10.46
N GLY A 39 11.26 17.43 -9.95
CA GLY A 39 11.22 17.11 -8.52
C GLY A 39 9.84 16.67 -7.99
N GLU A 40 8.83 16.61 -8.85
CA GLU A 40 7.51 16.07 -8.52
C GLU A 40 7.40 14.61 -8.97
N ASP A 41 6.55 13.82 -8.30
CA ASP A 41 6.25 12.44 -8.67
C ASP A 41 4.83 12.31 -9.27
N ASP A 42 4.68 11.42 -10.24
CA ASP A 42 3.41 11.00 -10.83
C ASP A 42 3.03 9.59 -10.33
N THR A 43 1.75 9.39 -10.02
CA THR A 43 1.25 8.10 -9.53
C THR A 43 0.75 7.24 -10.67
N ILE A 44 1.44 6.14 -10.93
CA ILE A 44 1.09 5.20 -12.01
C ILE A 44 0.06 4.19 -11.54
N VAL A 45 0.23 3.68 -10.31
CA VAL A 45 -0.64 2.68 -9.70
C VAL A 45 -0.89 3.08 -8.26
N TRP A 46 -2.16 3.03 -7.86
CA TRP A 46 -2.53 3.11 -6.46
C TRP A 46 -3.71 2.19 -6.20
N HIS A 47 -3.48 1.16 -5.38
CA HIS A 47 -4.49 0.24 -4.88
C HIS A 47 -4.46 0.20 -3.36
N GLY A 48 -5.56 -0.20 -2.74
CA GLY A 48 -5.71 -0.20 -1.29
C GLY A 48 -6.11 1.17 -0.74
N THR A 49 -6.78 1.98 -1.54
CA THR A 49 -7.29 3.32 -1.17
C THR A 49 -8.66 3.25 -0.51
N GLU A 50 -9.35 2.12 -0.63
CA GLU A 50 -10.66 1.90 -0.01
C GLU A 50 -10.62 0.84 1.10
N PRO A 51 -11.58 0.88 2.04
CA PRO A 51 -11.67 -0.11 3.10
C PRO A 51 -11.78 -1.54 2.55
N GLY A 52 -10.81 -2.39 2.88
CA GLY A 52 -10.79 -3.80 2.51
C GLY A 52 -10.64 -4.10 1.01
N GLU A 53 -10.13 -3.15 0.22
CA GLU A 53 -9.92 -3.30 -1.23
C GLU A 53 -8.99 -4.48 -1.56
N LEU A 54 -7.83 -4.56 -0.92
CA LEU A 54 -6.88 -5.67 -1.04
C LEU A 54 -6.80 -6.46 0.26
N LYS A 55 -7.36 -7.68 0.24
CA LYS A 55 -7.52 -8.51 1.45
C LYS A 55 -6.37 -9.48 1.72
N SER A 56 -5.50 -9.71 0.74
CA SER A 56 -4.40 -10.65 0.86
C SER A 56 -3.06 -10.03 0.47
N ALA A 57 -1.99 -10.44 1.16
CA ALA A 57 -0.64 -10.06 0.76
C ALA A 57 -0.29 -10.56 -0.66
N SER A 58 -0.84 -11.70 -1.09
CA SER A 58 -0.63 -12.25 -2.44
C SER A 58 -1.20 -11.35 -3.53
N ASP A 59 -2.37 -10.74 -3.34
CA ASP A 59 -2.97 -9.84 -4.35
C ASP A 59 -2.13 -8.58 -4.50
N ALA A 60 -1.68 -8.00 -3.38
CA ALA A 60 -0.78 -6.85 -3.40
C ALA A 60 0.56 -7.20 -4.07
N ILE A 61 1.14 -8.37 -3.79
CA ILE A 61 2.38 -8.86 -4.43
C ILE A 61 2.16 -9.09 -5.94
N ALA A 62 1.02 -9.60 -6.37
CA ALA A 62 0.72 -9.81 -7.78
C ALA A 62 0.65 -8.49 -8.58
N ILE A 63 0.25 -7.39 -7.92
CA ILE A 63 0.28 -6.05 -8.51
C ILE A 63 1.71 -5.51 -8.50
N ALA A 64 2.37 -5.51 -7.35
CA ALA A 64 3.72 -4.94 -7.17
C ALA A 64 4.80 -5.66 -7.99
N SER A 65 4.67 -6.98 -8.19
CA SER A 65 5.63 -7.79 -8.96
C SER A 65 5.68 -7.46 -10.45
N ARG A 66 4.67 -6.74 -10.97
CA ARG A 66 4.71 -6.19 -12.33
C ARG A 66 5.71 -5.04 -12.48
N TRP A 67 6.07 -4.41 -11.36
CA TRP A 67 6.84 -3.17 -11.33
C TRP A 67 8.19 -3.30 -10.64
N ALA A 68 8.36 -4.26 -9.72
CA ALA A 68 9.60 -4.46 -8.97
C ALA A 68 9.91 -5.96 -8.76
N ARG A 69 11.20 -6.27 -8.56
CA ARG A 69 11.62 -7.60 -8.08
C ARG A 69 11.44 -7.65 -6.57
N LEU A 70 10.58 -8.55 -6.11
CA LEU A 70 10.21 -8.65 -4.70
C LEU A 70 10.92 -9.84 -4.02
N PRO A 71 11.33 -9.71 -2.74
CA PRO A 71 11.86 -10.83 -1.96
C PRO A 71 10.85 -11.97 -1.83
N ALA A 72 11.32 -13.22 -1.88
CA ALA A 72 10.47 -14.40 -1.81
C ALA A 72 9.68 -14.52 -0.49
N ASP A 73 10.17 -13.92 0.59
CA ASP A 73 9.54 -13.96 1.91
C ASP A 73 8.65 -12.75 2.21
N LEU A 74 8.49 -11.81 1.26
CA LEU A 74 7.70 -10.59 1.44
C LEU A 74 6.25 -10.89 1.85
N GLY A 75 5.62 -11.92 1.29
CA GLY A 75 4.25 -12.31 1.66
C GLY A 75 4.11 -12.62 3.14
N ARG A 76 5.09 -13.35 3.70
CA ARG A 76 5.15 -13.67 5.14
C ARG A 76 5.33 -12.40 5.98
N ILE A 77 6.18 -11.47 5.53
CA ILE A 77 6.41 -10.19 6.22
C ILE A 77 5.13 -9.36 6.26
N LEU A 78 4.46 -9.20 5.12
CA LEU A 78 3.22 -8.42 5.00
C LEU A 78 2.09 -8.97 5.87
N GLU A 79 1.89 -10.29 5.87
CA GLU A 79 0.89 -10.92 6.75
C GLU A 79 1.25 -10.78 8.23
N THR A 80 2.54 -10.88 8.56
CA THR A 80 3.00 -10.64 9.93
C THR A 80 2.71 -9.21 10.37
N ASP A 81 2.95 -8.22 9.51
CA ASP A 81 2.65 -6.82 9.80
C ASP A 81 1.16 -6.56 9.99
N ARG A 82 0.32 -7.20 9.18
CA ARG A 82 -1.14 -7.20 9.40
C ARG A 82 -1.49 -7.75 10.78
N LEU A 83 -0.96 -8.92 11.12
CA LEU A 83 -1.24 -9.60 12.40
C LEU A 83 -0.76 -8.82 13.62
N LYS A 84 0.36 -8.08 13.55
CA LYS A 84 0.82 -7.19 14.63
C LYS A 84 -0.21 -6.12 15.00
N THR A 85 -1.13 -5.82 14.10
CA THR A 85 -2.18 -4.82 14.31
C THR A 85 -3.51 -5.40 14.74
N LEU A 86 -3.59 -6.73 14.91
CA LEU A 86 -4.80 -7.41 15.35
C LEU A 86 -5.22 -6.91 16.74
N GLY A 87 -6.49 -6.53 16.89
CA GLY A 87 -7.04 -6.00 18.15
C GLY A 87 -6.81 -4.51 18.38
N ALA A 88 -5.97 -3.84 17.57
CA ALA A 88 -5.84 -2.39 17.61
C ALA A 88 -7.09 -1.73 16.99
N LYS A 89 -7.65 -0.74 17.70
CA LYS A 89 -8.85 -0.01 17.28
C LYS A 89 -8.50 1.35 16.71
N ASP A 90 -9.37 1.85 15.84
CA ASP A 90 -9.29 3.23 15.40
C ASP A 90 -9.59 4.20 16.53
N GLY A 91 -8.87 5.32 16.54
CA GLY A 91 -9.21 6.45 17.41
C GLY A 91 -10.44 7.22 16.89
N PRO A 92 -11.04 8.11 17.70
CA PRO A 92 -12.24 8.85 17.32
C PRO A 92 -12.10 9.64 16.01
N ALA A 93 -10.94 10.26 15.76
CA ALA A 93 -10.68 11.00 14.53
C ALA A 93 -10.62 10.10 13.29
N GLN A 94 -10.06 8.90 13.42
CA GLN A 94 -10.00 7.92 12.33
C GLN A 94 -11.40 7.38 12.00
N ILE A 95 -12.21 7.10 13.02
CA ILE A 95 -13.61 6.69 12.84
C ILE A 95 -14.40 7.79 12.12
N ALA A 96 -14.30 9.04 12.60
CA ALA A 96 -15.00 10.17 12.00
C ALA A 96 -14.57 10.41 10.54
N MET A 97 -13.27 10.32 10.24
CA MET A 97 -12.77 10.49 8.88
C MET A 97 -13.26 9.37 7.95
N LYS A 98 -13.22 8.11 8.40
CA LYS A 98 -13.74 6.99 7.60
C LYS A 98 -15.20 7.16 7.24
N ARG A 99 -16.04 7.52 8.22
CA ARG A 99 -17.46 7.83 7.98
C ARG A 99 -17.62 8.93 6.94
N ARG A 100 -16.79 9.97 7.01
CA ARG A 100 -16.82 11.09 6.06
C ARG A 100 -16.41 10.67 4.64
N LEU A 101 -15.40 9.81 4.51
CA LEU A 101 -14.83 9.44 3.22
C LEU A 101 -15.55 8.26 2.54
N PHE A 102 -16.03 7.30 3.32
CA PHE A 102 -16.50 6.01 2.82
C PHE A 102 -17.95 5.66 3.21
N GLY A 103 -18.62 6.49 4.01
CA GLY A 103 -19.96 6.21 4.54
C GLY A 103 -19.96 5.31 5.79
N ASP A 104 -21.16 4.93 6.23
CA ASP A 104 -21.39 3.99 7.34
C ASP A 104 -21.40 2.52 6.87
#